data_AF-A0A939JN65-F1
#
_entry.id   AF-A0A939JN65-F1
#
_cell.length_a   1.000
_cell.length_b   1.000
_cell.length_c   1.000
_cell.angle_alpha   90.00
_cell.angle_beta   90.00
_cell.angle_gamma   90.00
#
_symmetry.space_group_name_H-M   'P 1'
#
loop_
_entity.id
_entity.type
_entity.pdbx_description
1 polymer ?
#
loop_
_entity_poly.entity_id
_entity_poly.type
_entity_poly.pdbx_seq_one_letter_code
_entity_poly.pdbx_strand_id
1 'polypeptide(L)'
;RAELLTSTVRWIAAKIGEPGVGDAFAGVFSDAVSDPDLREILATRLQDPYRIALQDALGEPENRVLFFIDVVVGVLLHRMGMTGEPMADADVDALVAMVLAHFEKE
;
A
#
# COMPACT_ATOMS: atom_id res chain seq x y z
N ARG A 1 4.53 -3.49 -16.71
CA ARG A 1 5.01 -2.91 -15.44
C ARG A 1 4.26 -1.62 -15.07
N ALA A 2 4.28 -0.57 -15.90
CA ALA A 2 3.56 0.68 -15.61
C ALA A 2 2.05 0.50 -15.39
N GLU A 3 1.39 -0.29 -16.26
CA GLU A 3 -0.03 -0.62 -16.09
C GLU A 3 -0.32 -1.38 -14.79
N LEU A 4 0.56 -2.30 -14.41
CA LEU A 4 0.44 -3.08 -13.17
C LEU A 4 0.62 -2.20 -11.92
N LEU A 5 1.62 -1.33 -11.90
CA LEU A 5 1.81 -0.37 -10.80
C LEU A 5 0.61 0.58 -10.69
N THR A 6 0.16 1.13 -11.82
CA THR A 6 -1.03 2.00 -11.88
C THR A 6 -2.27 1.31 -11.33
N SER A 7 -2.58 0.10 -11.82
CA SER A 7 -3.76 -0.64 -11.38
C SER A 7 -3.66 -1.05 -9.91
N THR A 8 -2.46 -1.42 -9.44
CA THR A 8 -2.23 -1.75 -8.02
C THR A 8 -2.45 -0.55 -7.12
N VAL A 9 -1.91 0.63 -7.44
CA VAL A 9 -2.12 1.85 -6.65
C VAL A 9 -3.60 2.20 -6.56
N ARG A 10 -4.31 2.19 -7.70
CA ARG A 10 -5.76 2.46 -7.73
C ARG A 10 -6.55 1.42 -6.95
N TRP A 11 -6.18 0.15 -7.03
CA TRP A 11 -6.82 -0.92 -6.27
C TRP A 11 -6.63 -0.73 -4.76
N ILE A 12 -5.42 -0.38 -4.30
CA ILE A 12 -5.16 -0.10 -2.87
C ILE A 12 -5.97 1.13 -2.42
N ALA A 13 -6.01 2.20 -3.22
CA ALA A 13 -6.78 3.40 -2.91
C ALA A 13 -8.28 3.09 -2.78
N ALA A 14 -8.84 2.33 -3.73
CA ALA A 14 -10.22 1.89 -3.69
C ALA A 14 -10.50 1.03 -2.44
N LYS A 15 -9.60 0.11 -2.10
CA LYS A 15 -9.74 -0.74 -0.92
C LYS A 15 -9.71 0.04 0.39
N ILE A 16 -8.75 0.95 0.56
CA ILE A 16 -8.69 1.78 1.77
C ILE A 16 -9.94 2.67 1.89
N GLY A 17 -10.49 3.13 0.76
CA GLY A 17 -11.71 3.93 0.71
C GLY A 17 -13.02 3.16 0.97
N GLU A 18 -12.99 1.83 1.05
CA GLU A 18 -14.18 1.05 1.41
C GLU A 18 -14.60 1.35 2.88
N PRO A 19 -15.91 1.42 3.18
CA PRO A 19 -16.40 1.75 4.52
C PRO A 19 -15.78 0.86 5.60
N GLY A 20 -15.10 1.48 6.57
CA GLY A 20 -14.46 0.82 7.71
C GLY A 20 -13.12 0.14 7.42
N VAL A 21 -12.69 0.03 6.17
CA VAL A 21 -11.44 -0.68 5.82
C VAL A 21 -10.21 0.09 6.26
N GLY A 22 -10.10 1.38 5.93
CA GLY A 22 -8.93 2.16 6.34
C GLY A 22 -8.82 2.36 7.86
N ASP A 23 -9.95 2.48 8.56
CA ASP A 23 -9.98 2.51 10.03
C ASP A 23 -9.50 1.18 10.64
N ALA A 24 -9.97 0.05 10.12
CA ALA A 24 -9.50 -1.26 10.54
C ALA A 24 -7.99 -1.44 10.31
N PHE A 25 -7.46 -1.01 9.15
CA PHE A 25 -6.02 -1.05 8.89
C PHE A 25 -5.24 -0.15 9.85
N ALA A 26 -5.69 1.08 10.09
CA ALA A 26 -5.03 2.01 11.01
C ALA A 26 -4.98 1.45 12.44
N GLY A 27 -6.08 0.89 12.94
CA GLY A 27 -6.14 0.24 14.24
C GLY A 27 -5.21 -0.96 14.34
N VAL A 28 -5.31 -1.91 13.40
CA VAL A 28 -4.49 -3.12 13.40
C VAL A 28 -2.99 -2.80 13.30
N PHE A 29 -2.60 -1.79 12.53
CA PHE A 29 -1.20 -1.37 12.44
C PHE A 29 -0.73 -0.67 13.73
N SER A 30 -1.58 0.12 14.38
CA SER A 30 -1.27 0.68 15.70
C SER A 30 -1.03 -0.42 16.75
N ASP A 31 -1.89 -1.44 16.77
CA ASP A 31 -1.75 -2.57 17.71
C ASP A 31 -0.46 -3.36 17.44
N ALA A 32 -0.13 -3.61 16.17
CA ALA A 32 1.06 -4.34 15.76
C ALA A 32 2.39 -3.63 16.11
N VAL A 33 2.37 -2.31 16.38
CA VAL A 33 3.55 -1.60 16.92
C VAL A 33 3.93 -2.15 18.30
N SER A 34 2.95 -2.49 19.12
CA SER A 34 3.16 -2.97 20.50
C SER A 34 3.07 -4.49 20.64
N ASP A 35 2.50 -5.18 19.65
CA ASP A 35 2.30 -6.63 19.66
C ASP A 35 3.16 -7.33 18.57
N PRO A 36 4.26 -8.01 18.94
CA PRO A 36 5.12 -8.70 17.99
C PRO A 36 4.46 -9.94 17.36
N ASP A 37 3.56 -10.62 18.06
CA ASP A 37 2.89 -11.83 17.56
C ASP A 37 1.88 -11.43 16.47
N LEU A 38 1.13 -10.34 16.71
CA LEU A 38 0.27 -9.75 15.68
C LEU A 38 1.10 -9.30 14.47
N ARG A 39 2.27 -8.69 14.69
CA ARG A 39 3.15 -8.26 13.59
C ARG A 39 3.63 -9.43 12.74
N GLU A 40 3.98 -10.56 13.35
CA GLU A 40 4.35 -11.77 12.62
C GLU A 40 3.19 -12.29 11.75
N ILE A 41 1.97 -12.28 12.29
CA ILE A 41 0.77 -12.67 11.53
C ILE A 41 0.56 -11.71 10.35
N LEU A 42 0.63 -10.40 10.56
CA LEU A 42 0.44 -9.42 9.49
C LEU A 42 1.53 -9.55 8.41
N ALA A 43 2.79 -9.73 8.80
CA ALA A 43 3.87 -9.93 7.84
C ALA A 43 3.64 -11.19 6.99
N THR A 44 3.38 -12.34 7.65
CA THR A 44 3.38 -13.65 6.99
C THR A 44 2.06 -14.03 6.33
N ARG A 45 0.92 -13.55 6.86
CA ARG A 45 -0.42 -13.94 6.39
C ARG A 45 -1.11 -12.85 5.60
N LEU A 46 -0.81 -11.58 5.86
CA LEU A 46 -1.41 -10.46 5.15
C LEU A 46 -0.46 -9.91 4.07
N GLN A 47 0.75 -9.47 4.42
CA GLN A 47 1.65 -8.78 3.49
C GLN A 47 2.33 -9.74 2.50
N ASP A 48 2.88 -10.84 2.98
CA ASP A 48 3.68 -11.79 2.19
C ASP A 48 2.98 -12.29 0.90
N PRO A 49 1.71 -12.71 0.93
CA PRO A 49 1.02 -13.15 -0.28
C PRO A 49 1.01 -12.08 -1.39
N TYR A 50 0.78 -10.81 -1.03
CA TYR A 50 0.77 -9.71 -2.00
C TYR A 50 2.19 -9.31 -2.41
N ARG A 51 3.14 -9.29 -1.47
CA ARG A 51 4.55 -9.01 -1.76
C ARG A 51 5.12 -10.01 -2.77
N ILE A 52 4.89 -11.32 -2.56
CA ILE A 52 5.37 -12.37 -3.46
C ILE A 52 4.75 -12.21 -4.85
N ALA A 53 3.42 -12.03 -4.93
CA ALA A 53 2.73 -11.84 -6.20
C ALA A 53 3.22 -10.61 -6.97
N LEU A 54 3.48 -9.50 -6.27
CA LEU A 54 4.02 -8.28 -6.86
C LEU A 54 5.47 -8.45 -7.30
N GLN A 55 6.30 -9.16 -6.53
CA GLN A 55 7.68 -9.47 -6.92
C GLN A 55 7.73 -10.27 -8.21
N ASP A 56 6.95 -11.36 -8.30
CA ASP A 56 6.91 -12.21 -9.48
C ASP A 56 6.41 -11.42 -10.71
N ALA A 57 5.38 -10.60 -10.52
CA ALA A 57 4.76 -9.85 -11.62
C ALA A 57 5.58 -8.62 -12.08
N LEU A 58 6.33 -7.99 -11.18
CA LEU A 58 7.15 -6.82 -11.48
C LEU A 58 8.60 -7.18 -11.85
N GLY A 59 9.07 -8.38 -11.47
CA GLY A 59 10.48 -8.78 -11.59
C GLY A 59 11.40 -8.00 -10.66
N GLU A 60 10.90 -7.58 -9.50
CA GLU A 60 11.58 -6.67 -8.57
C GLU A 60 12.13 -7.41 -7.35
N PRO A 61 13.25 -6.95 -6.77
CA PRO A 61 13.73 -7.46 -5.49
C PRO A 61 12.77 -7.07 -4.36
N GLU A 62 12.80 -7.87 -3.29
CA GLU A 62 11.88 -7.78 -2.16
C GLU A 62 11.81 -6.38 -1.55
N ASN A 63 12.97 -5.76 -1.34
CA ASN A 63 13.06 -4.42 -0.76
C ASN A 63 12.36 -3.34 -1.59
N ARG A 64 12.36 -3.46 -2.93
CA ARG A 64 11.68 -2.50 -3.82
C ARG A 64 10.17 -2.68 -3.79
N VAL A 65 9.69 -3.91 -3.69
CA VAL A 65 8.26 -4.20 -3.54
C VAL A 65 7.73 -3.78 -2.18
N LEU A 66 8.48 -4.06 -1.10
CA LEU A 66 8.13 -3.59 0.24
C LEU A 66 8.06 -2.06 0.28
N PHE A 67 9.07 -1.37 -0.26
CA PHE A 67 9.05 0.10 -0.33
C PHE A 67 7.84 0.65 -1.09
N PHE A 68 7.44 0.00 -2.20
CA PHE A 68 6.22 0.36 -2.92
C PHE A 68 4.96 0.19 -2.06
N ILE A 69 4.81 -0.94 -1.36
CA ILE A 69 3.68 -1.20 -0.46
C ILE A 69 3.66 -0.15 0.65
N ASP A 70 4.79 0.10 1.30
CA ASP A 70 4.94 1.04 2.41
C ASP A 70 4.53 2.46 2.01
N VAL A 71 5.03 2.94 0.86
CA VAL A 71 4.74 4.29 0.35
C VAL A 71 3.26 4.42 0.02
N VAL A 72 2.68 3.47 -0.73
CA VAL A 72 1.30 3.59 -1.20
C VAL A 72 0.31 3.44 -0.05
N VAL A 73 0.44 2.39 0.76
CA VAL A 73 -0.45 2.16 1.90
C VAL A 73 -0.30 3.28 2.94
N GLY A 74 0.93 3.67 3.25
CA GLY A 74 1.21 4.71 4.24
C GLY A 74 0.62 6.07 3.85
N VAL A 75 0.79 6.51 2.60
CA VAL A 75 0.22 7.78 2.12
C VAL A 75 -1.30 7.78 2.15
N LEU A 76 -1.93 6.67 1.74
CA LEU A 76 -3.40 6.56 1.70
C LEU A 76 -4.00 6.55 3.11
N LEU A 77 -3.42 5.79 4.04
CA LEU A 77 -3.86 5.78 5.43
C LEU A 77 -3.58 7.10 6.14
N HIS A 78 -2.45 7.76 5.87
CA HIS A 78 -2.18 9.09 6.40
C HIS A 78 -3.22 10.09 5.94
N ARG A 79 -3.58 10.10 4.65
CA ARG A 79 -4.65 10.96 4.13
C ARG A 79 -5.96 10.71 4.90
N MET A 80 -6.38 9.46 4.98
CA MET A 80 -7.60 9.08 5.67
C MET A 80 -7.58 9.49 7.15
N GLY A 81 -6.47 9.27 7.85
CA GLY A 81 -6.34 9.67 9.26
C GLY A 81 -6.37 11.18 9.47
N MET A 82 -5.87 11.97 8.50
CA MET A 82 -5.85 13.42 8.61
C MET A 82 -7.15 14.10 8.21
N THR A 83 -7.91 13.52 7.27
CA THR A 83 -9.12 14.16 6.71
C THR A 83 -10.41 13.43 7.06
N GLY A 84 -10.35 12.18 7.51
CA GLY A 84 -11.51 11.31 7.67
C GLY A 84 -12.10 10.82 6.33
N GLU A 85 -11.42 11.07 5.21
CA GLU A 85 -11.93 10.85 3.85
C GLU A 85 -10.91 10.09 3.00
N PRO A 86 -11.35 9.26 2.03
CA PRO A 86 -10.46 8.67 1.05
C PRO A 86 -9.67 9.72 0.26
N MET A 87 -8.50 9.33 -0.25
CA MET A 87 -7.73 10.19 -1.15
C MET A 87 -8.52 10.46 -2.44
N ALA A 88 -8.62 11.73 -2.84
CA ALA A 88 -9.30 12.13 -4.07
C ALA A 88 -8.59 11.56 -5.31
N ASP A 89 -9.36 11.24 -6.36
CA ASP A 89 -8.83 10.61 -7.58
C ASP A 89 -7.65 11.38 -8.20
N ALA A 90 -7.68 12.71 -8.20
CA ALA A 90 -6.59 13.54 -8.72
C ALA A 90 -5.29 13.39 -7.92
N ASP A 91 -5.38 13.20 -6.60
CA ASP A 91 -4.22 12.94 -5.74
C ASP A 91 -3.72 11.49 -5.94
N VAL A 92 -4.62 10.52 -6.19
CA VAL A 92 -4.25 9.15 -6.57
C VAL A 92 -3.51 9.14 -7.91
N ASP A 93 -3.96 9.94 -8.88
CA ASP A 93 -3.27 10.09 -10.18
C ASP A 93 -1.85 10.66 -10.01
N ALA A 94 -1.69 11.64 -9.12
CA ALA A 94 -0.38 12.20 -8.78
C ALA A 94 0.53 11.16 -8.09
N LEU A 95 -0.03 10.36 -7.17
CA LEU A 95 0.69 9.26 -6.53
C LEU A 95 1.15 8.20 -7.56
N VAL A 96 0.28 7.84 -8.50
CA VAL A 96 0.64 6.94 -9.62
C VAL A 96 1.82 7.51 -10.40
N ALA A 97 1.77 8.78 -10.81
CA ALA A 97 2.85 9.41 -11.56
C ALA A 97 4.18 9.39 -10.79
N MET A 98 4.16 9.65 -9.48
CA MET A 98 5.34 9.58 -8.61
C MET A 98 5.93 8.16 -8.54
N VAL A 99 5.07 7.15 -8.35
CA VAL A 99 5.48 5.75 -8.33
C VAL A 99 6.10 5.35 -9.67
N LEU A 100 5.43 5.63 -10.79
CA LEU A 100 5.94 5.29 -12.12
C LEU A 100 7.31 5.91 -12.36
N ALA A 101 7.49 7.19 -12.04
CA ALA A 101 8.77 7.88 -12.21
C ALA A 101 9.90 7.30 -11.33
N HIS A 102 9.59 6.73 -10.16
CA HIS A 102 10.59 6.03 -9.33
C HIS A 102 10.97 4.68 -9.95
N PHE A 103 9.99 3.97 -10.51
CA PHE A 103 10.17 2.65 -11.10
C PHE A 103 10.77 2.72 -12.52
N GLU A 104 10.72 3.84 -13.23
CA GLU A 104 11.36 4.01 -14.57
C GLU A 104 12.88 4.25 -14.53
N LYS A 105 13.44 4.62 -13.37
CA LYS A 105 14.84 5.07 -13.24
C LYS A 105 15.88 3.95 -13.11
N GLU A 106 15.46 2.69 -13.09
CA GLU A 106 16.30 1.49 -12.99
C GLU A 106 15.81 0.43 -13.98
#